data_AF-A0A2W4UG31-F1
#
_entry.id   AF-A0A2W4UG31-F1
#
_cell.length_a   1.000
_cell.length_b   1.000
_cell.length_c   1.000
_cell.angle_alpha   90.00
_cell.angle_beta   90.00
_cell.angle_gamma   90.00
#
_symmetry.space_group_name_H-M   'P 1'
#
loop_
_entity.id
_entity.type
_entity.pdbx_description
1 polymer ?
#
loop_
_entity_poly.entity_id
_entity_poly.type
_entity_poly.pdbx_seq_one_letter_code
_entity_poly.pdbx_strand_id
1 'polypeptide(L)'
;MTPDDELNTTQWAAAIALMLALLVPLAVLLAVWFKRRYAQAVVRLQSTTVVQAAAPPPPAQHPGPTPSDATQAPPLAQRVLAATSFSHAQAGTDPTDPARRLRRRVLLMQFVAGLMYWWTLLLVVGIAFAYLESVTSEPSKASEVPPDFVMHLLLWPLLFLPVALAWAFQAGLPERRVWAAAGTAMAAFAVGMTFSGAGWLIGGGFAIACALLALMLATFVRPAVRGAGPPLVAAFTVGLLSFCALVWLGTLLDPSPEEELESWTDWALALLVLAVLLGAAAFASWRMLLRLARRYADKRFSELQLALGAYWGLITAFSLTLVLLLSFEERTGASMEWLGLAMLIVWVVWRWLLRLALRLAVRGAPSPLGPLLLLRVFKPSSRSEAFTDRFLARWRFAAPVWMIAGPDLAGAYMEPDEFFAFLRRRLHERFITQADQLPQALASMDNARDPDGRFRVNELFCANTTWQATVLALIERAGVVMLDMREYTPERAGTHFELEELLRRAPLHKVLLVVGPHEDLPQIQAGIEQIWQSVARLRPVTEQPAALNIVRIDSGSDAEMWGLFRAAAAAATALDPPRSGPH
;
A
#
# COMPACT_ATOMS: atom_id res chain seq x y z
N MET A 1 -21.04 -2.47 -54.74
CA MET A 1 -20.92 -2.24 -53.28
C MET A 1 -19.86 -3.22 -52.82
N THR A 2 -18.75 -2.68 -52.33
CA THR A 2 -17.56 -3.44 -51.95
C THR A 2 -17.85 -4.28 -50.70
N PRO A 3 -17.44 -5.56 -50.69
CA PRO A 3 -17.50 -6.43 -49.52
C PRO A 3 -16.31 -6.05 -48.62
N ASP A 4 -16.58 -5.30 -47.56
CA ASP A 4 -15.60 -4.90 -46.54
C ASP A 4 -16.35 -4.74 -45.19
N ASP A 5 -17.18 -5.73 -44.83
CA ASP A 5 -17.80 -5.81 -43.50
C ASP A 5 -17.28 -7.05 -42.73
N GLU A 6 -16.00 -7.35 -42.90
CA GLU A 6 -15.22 -8.15 -41.96
C GLU A 6 -14.93 -7.31 -40.71
N LEU A 7 -14.85 -7.96 -39.54
CA LEU A 7 -14.08 -7.42 -38.43
C LEU A 7 -12.60 -7.48 -38.81
N ASN A 8 -12.16 -6.56 -39.68
CA ASN A 8 -10.78 -6.42 -40.12
C ASN A 8 -9.85 -6.51 -38.90
N THR A 9 -8.67 -7.13 -39.03
CA THR A 9 -7.61 -7.19 -38.00
C THR A 9 -7.40 -5.88 -37.21
N THR A 10 -7.61 -4.71 -37.84
CA THR A 10 -7.67 -3.38 -37.19
C THR A 10 -8.78 -3.23 -36.13
N GLN A 11 -9.92 -3.88 -36.29
CA GLN A 11 -11.02 -3.92 -35.35
C GLN A 11 -10.74 -4.85 -34.14
N TRP A 12 -10.04 -5.99 -34.34
CA TRP A 12 -9.55 -6.82 -33.22
C TRP A 12 -8.46 -6.11 -32.40
N ALA A 13 -7.53 -5.45 -33.08
CA ALA A 13 -6.57 -4.52 -32.50
C ALA A 13 -7.25 -3.42 -31.67
N ALA A 14 -8.28 -2.78 -32.24
CA ALA A 14 -9.08 -1.78 -31.55
C ALA A 14 -9.84 -2.37 -30.36
N ALA A 15 -10.34 -3.60 -30.44
CA ALA A 15 -11.01 -4.28 -29.35
C ALA A 15 -10.06 -4.60 -28.18
N ILE A 16 -8.86 -5.11 -28.44
CA ILE A 16 -7.87 -5.38 -27.40
C ILE A 16 -7.39 -4.06 -26.76
N ALA A 17 -7.12 -3.04 -27.58
CA ALA A 17 -6.74 -1.71 -27.10
C ALA A 17 -7.87 -1.08 -26.25
N LEU A 18 -9.13 -1.22 -26.69
CA LEU A 18 -10.31 -0.79 -25.94
C LEU A 18 -10.45 -1.56 -24.62
N MET A 19 -10.28 -2.87 -24.63
CA MET A 19 -10.34 -3.68 -23.40
C MET A 19 -9.25 -3.29 -22.40
N LEU A 20 -8.03 -2.99 -22.85
CA LEU A 20 -6.98 -2.44 -21.99
C LEU A 20 -7.32 -1.06 -21.45
N ALA A 21 -7.85 -0.18 -22.31
CA ALA A 21 -8.29 1.15 -21.91
C ALA A 21 -9.42 1.09 -20.87
N LEU A 22 -10.31 0.10 -20.99
CA LEU A 22 -11.42 -0.14 -20.06
C LEU A 22 -11.03 -0.93 -18.81
N LEU A 23 -9.90 -1.64 -18.81
CA LEU A 23 -9.46 -2.47 -17.67
C LEU A 23 -9.30 -1.64 -16.40
N VAL A 24 -8.58 -0.52 -16.48
CA VAL A 24 -8.32 0.34 -15.31
C VAL A 24 -9.62 0.99 -14.82
N PRO A 25 -10.45 1.65 -15.65
CA PRO A 25 -11.75 2.16 -15.24
C PRO A 25 -12.66 1.10 -14.63
N LEU A 26 -12.77 -0.09 -15.23
CA LEU A 26 -13.60 -1.18 -14.71
C LEU A 26 -13.11 -1.67 -13.35
N ALA A 27 -11.80 -1.82 -13.18
CA ALA A 27 -11.21 -2.18 -11.91
C ALA A 27 -11.47 -1.12 -10.82
N VAL A 28 -11.39 0.17 -11.18
CA VAL A 28 -11.70 1.28 -10.27
C VAL A 28 -13.19 1.28 -9.89
N LEU A 29 -14.10 1.13 -10.85
CA LEU A 29 -15.55 1.06 -10.60
C LEU A 29 -15.89 -0.11 -9.66
N LEU A 30 -15.32 -1.29 -9.90
CA LEU A 30 -15.48 -2.44 -9.02
C LEU A 30 -14.86 -2.22 -7.65
N ALA A 31 -13.67 -1.62 -7.56
CA ALA A 31 -13.05 -1.30 -6.28
C ALA A 31 -13.94 -0.37 -5.44
N VAL A 32 -14.54 0.66 -6.07
CA VAL A 32 -15.51 1.55 -5.43
C VAL A 32 -16.77 0.79 -5.01
N TRP A 33 -17.30 -0.09 -5.86
CA TRP A 33 -18.47 -0.91 -5.54
C TRP A 33 -18.19 -1.84 -4.35
N PHE A 34 -17.06 -2.56 -4.36
CA PHE A 34 -16.63 -3.43 -3.27
C PHE A 34 -16.44 -2.65 -1.98
N LYS A 35 -15.83 -1.46 -2.04
CA LYS A 35 -15.67 -0.58 -0.89
C LYS A 35 -17.02 -0.19 -0.27
N ARG A 36 -18.00 0.19 -1.10
CA ARG A 36 -19.36 0.53 -0.61
C ARG A 36 -20.02 -0.66 0.07
N ARG A 37 -19.93 -1.86 -0.52
CA ARG A 37 -20.48 -3.09 0.06
C ARG A 37 -19.76 -3.51 1.35
N TYR A 38 -18.44 -3.33 1.38
CA TYR A 38 -17.61 -3.56 2.55
C TYR A 38 -18.03 -2.64 3.71
N ALA A 39 -18.11 -1.33 3.48
CA ALA A 39 -18.54 -0.36 4.48
C ALA A 39 -19.94 -0.70 5.03
N GLN A 40 -20.89 -1.08 4.17
CA GLN A 40 -22.22 -1.54 4.60
C GLN A 40 -22.16 -2.81 5.46
N ALA A 41 -21.28 -3.77 5.13
CA ALA A 41 -21.11 -4.98 5.92
C ALA A 41 -20.51 -4.70 7.31
N VAL A 42 -19.53 -3.79 7.39
CA VAL A 42 -18.93 -3.33 8.65
C VAL A 42 -19.98 -2.67 9.54
N VAL A 43 -20.76 -1.72 9.00
CA VAL A 43 -21.85 -1.05 9.74
C VAL A 43 -22.87 -2.06 10.26
N ARG A 44 -23.24 -3.06 9.45
CA ARG A 44 -24.16 -4.13 9.87
C ARG A 44 -23.59 -4.95 11.04
N LEU A 45 -22.36 -5.43 10.92
CA LEU A 45 -21.68 -6.20 11.98
C LEU A 45 -21.61 -5.43 13.31
N GLN A 46 -21.40 -4.11 13.22
CA GLN A 46 -21.36 -3.24 14.40
C GLN A 46 -22.76 -3.07 15.00
N SER A 47 -23.78 -2.81 14.18
CA SER A 47 -25.16 -2.64 14.65
C SER A 47 -25.71 -3.89 15.36
N THR A 48 -25.39 -5.09 14.87
CA THR A 48 -25.80 -6.35 15.50
C THR A 48 -25.11 -6.57 16.84
N THR A 49 -23.88 -6.08 17.01
CA THR A 49 -23.13 -6.20 18.27
C THR A 49 -23.68 -5.25 19.35
N VAL A 50 -24.14 -4.05 18.95
CA VAL A 50 -24.79 -3.10 19.87
C VAL A 50 -26.12 -3.64 20.40
N VAL A 51 -26.88 -4.38 19.60
CA VAL A 51 -28.16 -4.99 20.01
C VAL A 51 -27.96 -6.18 20.96
N GLN A 52 -26.85 -6.92 20.85
CA GLN A 52 -26.52 -8.03 21.74
C GLN A 52 -25.85 -7.60 23.05
N ALA A 53 -25.29 -6.39 23.10
CA ALA A 53 -24.85 -5.77 24.32
C ALA A 53 -26.07 -5.30 25.13
N ALA A 54 -26.52 -6.14 26.08
CA ALA A 54 -27.34 -5.67 27.19
C ALA A 54 -26.70 -4.40 27.76
N ALA A 55 -27.54 -3.43 28.13
CA ALA A 55 -27.16 -2.07 28.53
C ALA A 55 -25.82 -2.04 29.29
N PRO A 56 -24.88 -1.15 28.89
CA PRO A 56 -23.61 -1.06 29.60
C PRO A 56 -23.90 -0.86 31.09
N PRO A 57 -23.20 -1.59 31.99
CA PRO A 57 -23.32 -1.29 33.40
C PRO A 57 -23.02 0.20 33.58
N PRO A 58 -23.78 0.91 34.43
CA PRO A 58 -23.52 2.31 34.70
C PRO A 58 -22.03 2.47 35.03
N PRO A 59 -21.37 3.56 34.58
CA PRO A 59 -19.97 3.77 34.86
C PRO A 59 -19.75 3.54 36.35
N ALA A 60 -18.87 2.59 36.68
CA ALA A 60 -18.52 2.35 38.06
C ALA A 60 -18.03 3.69 38.61
N GLN A 61 -18.86 4.31 39.43
CA GLN A 61 -18.47 5.47 40.22
C GLN A 61 -17.38 4.94 41.14
N HIS A 62 -16.13 5.09 40.73
CA HIS A 62 -15.02 4.90 41.64
C HIS A 62 -15.24 5.89 42.78
N PRO A 63 -15.33 5.43 44.03
CA PRO A 63 -15.46 6.33 45.16
C PRO A 63 -14.31 7.31 45.07
N GLY A 64 -14.65 8.59 44.88
CA GLY A 64 -13.67 9.66 44.91
C GLY A 64 -12.88 9.54 46.22
N PRO A 65 -11.56 9.75 46.20
CA PRO A 65 -10.76 9.68 47.41
C PRO A 65 -11.39 10.61 48.45
N THR A 66 -11.74 10.06 49.60
CA THR A 66 -12.14 10.84 50.77
C THR A 66 -11.09 11.92 51.03
N PRO A 67 -11.49 13.19 51.25
CA PRO A 67 -10.56 14.30 51.45
C PRO A 67 -9.99 14.22 52.87
N SER A 68 -9.11 13.26 53.11
CA SER A 68 -8.40 13.12 54.38
C SER A 68 -7.12 12.34 54.17
N ASP A 69 -6.21 12.95 53.41
CA ASP A 69 -4.75 12.93 53.61
C ASP A 69 -4.12 13.68 52.43
N ALA A 70 -3.81 14.96 52.67
CA ALA A 70 -3.26 15.90 51.70
C ALA A 70 -1.75 15.69 51.49
N THR A 71 -1.34 14.47 51.15
CA THR A 71 0.01 14.23 50.62
C THR A 71 -0.05 14.40 49.10
N GLN A 72 0.67 15.39 48.57
CA GLN A 72 0.70 15.70 47.13
C GLN A 72 1.11 14.46 46.32
N ALA A 73 0.48 14.23 45.16
CA ALA A 73 0.91 13.17 44.25
C ALA A 73 2.39 13.36 43.86
N PRO A 74 3.14 12.28 43.65
CA PRO A 74 4.52 12.39 43.18
C PRO A 74 4.56 13.18 41.86
N PRO A 75 5.53 14.09 41.66
CA PRO A 75 5.56 14.94 40.47
C PRO A 75 5.79 14.12 39.19
N LEU A 76 5.09 14.47 38.11
CA LEU A 76 5.35 13.95 36.76
C LEU A 76 6.34 14.85 36.02
N ALA A 77 7.50 14.31 35.66
CA ALA A 77 8.45 15.03 34.82
C ALA A 77 7.99 14.97 33.35
N GLN A 78 7.32 16.01 32.88
CA GLN A 78 6.91 16.15 31.47
C GLN A 78 8.08 16.72 30.64
N ARG A 79 8.71 15.88 29.81
CA ARG A 79 9.86 16.25 28.97
C ARG A 79 9.41 16.61 27.56
N VAL A 80 9.33 17.90 27.27
CA VAL A 80 9.04 18.38 25.91
C VAL A 80 10.32 18.43 25.10
N LEU A 81 10.38 17.62 24.05
CA LEU A 81 11.56 17.45 23.21
C LEU A 81 11.18 17.68 21.75
N ALA A 82 11.90 18.55 21.06
CA ALA A 82 11.76 18.66 19.60
C ALA A 82 12.20 17.35 18.96
N ALA A 83 11.47 16.84 17.97
CA ALA A 83 11.83 15.58 17.31
C ALA A 83 13.27 15.61 16.76
N THR A 84 13.73 16.75 16.25
CA THR A 84 15.10 16.94 15.76
C THR A 84 16.18 16.74 16.82
N SER A 85 15.88 16.93 18.11
CA SER A 85 16.85 16.73 19.21
C SER A 85 17.37 15.29 19.29
N PHE A 86 16.56 14.32 18.86
CA PHE A 86 16.94 12.91 18.78
C PHE A 86 17.80 12.57 17.55
N SER A 87 18.00 13.51 16.62
CA SER A 87 18.69 13.25 15.35
C SER A 87 20.21 13.12 15.50
N HIS A 88 20.80 13.80 16.50
CA HIS A 88 22.21 13.67 16.82
C HIS A 88 22.42 12.46 17.73
N ALA A 89 23.13 11.44 17.23
CA ALA A 89 23.49 10.30 18.05
C ALA A 89 24.36 10.77 19.22
N GLN A 90 23.88 10.62 20.45
CA GLN A 90 24.79 10.43 21.58
C GLN A 90 25.65 9.19 21.26
N ALA A 91 26.92 9.17 21.68
CA ALA A 91 28.02 8.33 21.21
C ALA A 91 27.86 6.78 21.25
N GLY A 92 26.64 6.24 21.38
CA GLY A 92 26.31 4.83 21.23
C GLY A 92 25.84 4.42 19.81
N THR A 93 25.62 3.12 19.63
CA THR A 93 25.08 2.54 18.39
C THR A 93 23.62 2.93 18.20
N ASP A 94 23.29 3.55 17.06
CA ASP A 94 21.91 3.94 16.73
C ASP A 94 21.02 2.68 16.57
N PRO A 95 20.00 2.46 17.41
CA PRO A 95 19.17 1.26 17.37
C PRO A 95 18.38 1.12 16.06
N THR A 96 18.24 2.21 15.29
CA THR A 96 17.56 2.18 14.00
C THR A 96 18.46 1.69 12.85
N ASP A 97 19.78 1.63 13.03
CA ASP A 97 20.75 1.31 11.97
C ASP A 97 20.47 -0.01 11.24
N PRO A 98 20.24 -1.13 11.95
CA PRO A 98 19.99 -2.41 11.28
C PRO A 98 18.74 -2.35 10.40
N ALA A 99 17.65 -1.75 10.89
CA ALA A 99 16.40 -1.58 10.15
C ALA A 99 16.58 -0.66 8.93
N ARG A 100 17.35 0.43 9.07
CA ARG A 100 17.68 1.34 7.96
C ARG A 100 18.49 0.64 6.87
N ARG A 101 19.49 -0.16 7.25
CA ARG A 101 20.29 -0.95 6.31
C ARG A 101 19.44 -1.97 5.55
N LEU A 102 18.58 -2.71 6.24
CA LEU A 102 17.64 -3.65 5.61
C LEU A 102 16.73 -2.92 4.61
N ARG A 103 16.11 -1.81 5.04
CA ARG A 103 15.25 -0.99 4.19
C ARG A 103 15.98 -0.50 2.94
N ARG A 104 17.19 0.03 3.06
CA ARG A 104 18.01 0.48 1.92
C ARG A 104 18.31 -0.65 0.94
N ARG A 105 18.70 -1.83 1.45
CA ARG A 105 18.96 -3.01 0.60
C ARG A 105 17.72 -3.46 -0.15
N VAL A 106 16.57 -3.56 0.53
CA VAL A 106 15.29 -3.96 -0.10
C VAL A 106 14.88 -2.96 -1.17
N LEU A 107 14.90 -1.65 -0.87
CA LEU A 107 14.54 -0.61 -1.83
C LEU A 107 15.48 -0.59 -3.04
N LEU A 108 16.79 -0.77 -2.82
CA LEU A 108 17.77 -0.87 -3.90
C LEU A 108 17.49 -2.10 -4.77
N MET A 109 17.23 -3.26 -4.17
CA MET A 109 16.96 -4.49 -4.92
C MET A 109 15.69 -4.37 -5.77
N GLN A 110 14.63 -3.75 -5.24
CA GLN A 110 13.41 -3.48 -5.99
C GLN A 110 13.63 -2.47 -7.10
N PHE A 111 14.41 -1.41 -6.85
CA PHE A 111 14.77 -0.42 -7.87
C PHE A 111 15.56 -1.05 -9.01
N VAL A 112 16.65 -1.76 -8.71
CA VAL A 112 17.52 -2.40 -9.71
C VAL A 112 16.74 -3.45 -10.49
N ALA A 113 15.96 -4.31 -9.82
CA ALA A 113 15.16 -5.31 -10.51
C ALA A 113 14.06 -4.67 -11.39
N GLY A 114 13.42 -3.59 -10.92
CA GLY A 114 12.45 -2.84 -11.71
C GLY A 114 13.09 -2.17 -12.92
N LEU A 115 14.29 -1.60 -12.75
CA LEU A 115 15.06 -0.97 -13.82
C LEU A 115 15.45 -1.97 -14.90
N MET A 116 16.04 -3.10 -14.51
CA MET A 116 16.42 -4.18 -15.44
C MET A 116 15.21 -4.70 -16.21
N TYR A 117 14.08 -4.90 -15.52
CA TYR A 117 12.86 -5.36 -16.15
C TYR A 117 12.31 -4.37 -17.16
N TRP A 118 12.21 -3.10 -16.76
CA TRP A 118 11.72 -2.05 -17.62
C TRP A 118 12.56 -1.87 -18.88
N TRP A 119 13.89 -1.87 -18.73
CA TRP A 119 14.81 -1.83 -19.87
C TRP A 119 14.66 -3.05 -20.79
N THR A 120 14.43 -4.23 -20.22
CA THR A 120 14.18 -5.43 -21.04
C THR A 120 12.88 -5.30 -21.83
N LEU A 121 11.81 -4.76 -21.24
CA LEU A 121 10.56 -4.49 -21.95
C LEU A 121 10.75 -3.48 -23.08
N LEU A 122 11.46 -2.38 -22.81
CA LEU A 122 11.76 -1.37 -23.84
C LEU A 122 12.61 -1.95 -24.97
N LEU A 123 13.58 -2.81 -24.66
CA LEU A 123 14.38 -3.50 -25.66
C LEU A 123 13.52 -4.40 -26.55
N VAL A 124 12.63 -5.21 -25.96
CA VAL A 124 11.72 -6.09 -26.73
C VAL A 124 10.80 -5.27 -27.63
N VAL A 125 10.21 -4.19 -27.11
CA VAL A 125 9.36 -3.28 -27.89
C VAL A 125 10.17 -2.60 -29.01
N GLY A 126 11.39 -2.14 -28.71
CA GLY A 126 12.28 -1.52 -29.70
C GLY A 126 12.69 -2.47 -30.82
N ILE A 127 12.99 -3.74 -30.50
CA ILE A 127 13.26 -4.80 -31.48
C ILE A 127 12.03 -5.01 -32.37
N ALA A 128 10.83 -5.03 -31.79
CA ALA A 128 9.59 -5.19 -32.54
C ALA A 128 9.39 -4.05 -33.57
N PHE A 129 9.60 -2.80 -33.16
CA PHE A 129 9.53 -1.65 -34.08
C PHE A 129 10.63 -1.66 -35.15
N ALA A 130 11.87 -1.97 -34.78
CA ALA A 130 12.98 -2.03 -35.74
C ALA A 130 12.77 -3.14 -36.78
N TYR A 131 12.21 -4.28 -36.36
CA TYR A 131 11.85 -5.36 -37.27
C TYR A 131 10.74 -4.95 -38.23
N LEU A 132 9.68 -4.30 -37.73
CA LEU A 132 8.62 -3.76 -38.58
C LEU A 132 9.21 -2.80 -39.63
N GLU A 133 10.03 -1.83 -39.20
CA GLU A 133 10.68 -0.88 -40.10
C GLU A 133 11.50 -1.60 -41.18
N SER A 134 12.28 -2.62 -40.82
CA SER A 134 13.10 -3.40 -41.77
C SER A 134 12.28 -4.14 -42.83
N VAL A 135 11.02 -4.46 -42.52
CA VAL A 135 10.11 -5.23 -43.38
C VAL A 135 9.22 -4.31 -44.24
N THR A 136 8.92 -3.11 -43.74
CA THR A 136 8.08 -2.11 -44.41
C THR A 136 8.86 -1.07 -45.22
N SER A 137 10.15 -0.86 -44.93
CA SER A 137 10.96 0.14 -45.63
C SER A 137 11.31 -0.32 -47.04
N GLU A 138 11.03 0.52 -48.03
CA GLU A 138 11.58 0.35 -49.38
C GLU A 138 13.10 0.61 -49.36
N PRO A 139 13.92 -0.18 -50.09
CA PRO A 139 15.38 -0.14 -50.02
C PRO A 139 16.01 1.21 -50.40
N SER A 140 15.25 2.17 -50.93
CA SER A 140 15.72 3.49 -51.37
C SER A 140 15.53 4.62 -50.34
N LYS A 141 14.84 4.36 -49.22
CA LYS A 141 14.65 5.32 -48.12
C LYS A 141 15.24 4.81 -46.82
N ALA A 142 16.50 4.37 -46.86
CA ALA A 142 17.28 4.24 -45.63
C ALA A 142 17.31 5.63 -44.97
N SER A 143 16.59 5.78 -43.86
CA SER A 143 16.49 7.07 -43.17
C SER A 143 17.88 7.42 -42.62
N GLU A 144 18.53 8.41 -43.24
CA GLU A 144 19.80 9.00 -42.77
C GLU A 144 19.60 9.89 -41.54
N VAL A 145 18.66 9.57 -40.65
CA VAL A 145 18.50 10.29 -39.39
C VAL A 145 19.18 9.46 -38.31
N PRO A 146 20.48 9.66 -38.03
CA PRO A 146 21.03 9.14 -36.79
C PRO A 146 20.15 9.68 -35.66
N PRO A 147 19.74 8.85 -34.68
CA PRO A 147 18.88 9.33 -33.62
C PRO A 147 19.63 10.45 -32.89
N ASP A 148 19.19 11.69 -33.10
CA ASP A 148 19.87 12.88 -32.58
C ASP A 148 20.10 12.72 -31.07
N PHE A 149 21.22 13.25 -30.57
CA PHE A 149 21.52 13.31 -29.14
C PHE A 149 20.35 13.91 -28.32
N VAL A 150 19.59 14.82 -28.95
CA VAL A 150 18.36 15.42 -28.43
C VAL A 150 17.26 14.37 -28.24
N MET A 151 16.99 13.50 -29.22
CA MET A 151 16.04 12.39 -29.09
C MET A 151 16.43 11.43 -27.95
N HIS A 152 17.71 11.14 -27.79
CA HIS A 152 18.19 10.32 -26.67
C HIS A 152 17.96 10.99 -25.32
N LEU A 153 18.26 12.29 -25.19
CA LEU A 153 18.03 13.06 -23.97
C LEU A 153 16.52 13.14 -23.62
N LEU A 154 15.67 13.14 -24.65
CA LEU A 154 14.22 13.18 -24.50
C LEU A 154 13.60 11.87 -24.06
N LEU A 155 14.23 10.73 -24.29
CA LEU A 155 13.71 9.44 -23.83
C LEU A 155 14.01 9.15 -22.34
N TRP A 156 14.79 9.97 -21.63
CA TRP A 156 15.15 9.71 -20.22
C TRP A 156 13.96 9.58 -19.26
N PRO A 157 12.92 10.42 -19.37
CA PRO A 157 11.68 10.22 -18.60
C PRO A 157 11.05 8.86 -18.89
N LEU A 158 11.03 8.39 -20.15
CA LEU A 158 10.58 7.04 -20.48
C LEU A 158 11.47 5.97 -19.80
N LEU A 159 12.79 6.13 -19.81
CA LEU A 159 13.74 5.14 -19.28
C LEU A 159 13.66 4.96 -17.76
N PHE A 160 13.28 5.98 -17.00
CA PHE A 160 13.37 5.94 -15.53
C PHE A 160 12.07 6.23 -14.81
N LEU A 161 11.10 6.94 -15.39
CA LEU A 161 9.92 7.42 -14.66
C LEU A 161 9.09 6.28 -14.03
N PRO A 162 8.77 5.16 -14.72
CA PRO A 162 8.03 4.07 -14.11
C PRO A 162 8.73 3.48 -12.87
N VAL A 163 10.04 3.30 -12.97
CA VAL A 163 10.88 2.73 -11.90
C VAL A 163 11.06 3.73 -10.76
N ALA A 164 11.29 5.01 -11.08
CA ALA A 164 11.46 6.09 -10.11
C ALA A 164 10.17 6.34 -9.32
N LEU A 165 9.01 6.28 -9.97
CA LEU A 165 7.70 6.37 -9.30
C LEU A 165 7.50 5.17 -8.37
N ALA A 166 7.71 3.95 -8.87
CA ALA A 166 7.64 2.73 -8.06
C ALA A 166 8.52 2.84 -6.81
N TRP A 167 9.76 3.28 -6.97
CA TRP A 167 10.69 3.47 -5.86
C TRP A 167 10.28 4.61 -4.92
N ALA A 168 9.83 5.75 -5.44
CA ALA A 168 9.47 6.93 -4.65
C ALA A 168 8.31 6.64 -3.69
N PHE A 169 7.27 5.94 -4.17
CA PHE A 169 6.15 5.51 -3.34
C PHE A 169 6.56 4.45 -2.32
N GLN A 170 7.39 3.47 -2.69
CA GLN A 170 7.95 2.49 -1.74
C GLN A 170 8.80 3.16 -0.64
N ALA A 171 9.58 4.17 -1.03
CA ALA A 171 10.43 4.94 -0.14
C ALA A 171 9.63 5.87 0.78
N GLY A 172 8.30 5.98 0.61
CA GLY A 172 7.47 6.88 1.42
C GLY A 172 7.94 8.33 1.31
N LEU A 173 8.27 8.75 0.08
CA LEU A 173 8.54 10.16 -0.20
C LEU A 173 7.23 10.96 -0.13
N PRO A 174 7.29 12.23 0.27
CA PRO A 174 6.09 13.06 0.32
C PRO A 174 5.50 13.21 -1.08
N GLU A 175 4.21 12.92 -1.21
CA GLU A 175 3.48 12.84 -2.48
C GLU A 175 3.65 14.12 -3.34
N ARG A 176 3.65 15.31 -2.71
CA ARG A 176 3.91 16.58 -3.40
C ARG A 176 5.26 16.62 -4.14
N ARG A 177 6.32 16.05 -3.56
CA ARG A 177 7.64 16.00 -4.21
C ARG A 177 7.65 15.00 -5.36
N VAL A 178 6.96 13.87 -5.21
CA VAL A 178 6.83 12.84 -6.25
C VAL A 178 6.12 13.43 -7.46
N TRP A 179 4.97 14.09 -7.25
CA TRP A 179 4.21 14.71 -8.34
C TRP A 179 4.94 15.89 -8.99
N ALA A 180 5.60 16.74 -8.20
CA ALA A 180 6.40 17.82 -8.77
C ALA A 180 7.54 17.29 -9.66
N ALA A 181 8.28 16.27 -9.19
CA ALA A 181 9.36 15.68 -9.98
C ALA A 181 8.84 14.99 -11.25
N ALA A 182 7.77 14.20 -11.13
CA ALA A 182 7.14 13.54 -12.27
C ALA A 182 6.58 14.54 -13.29
N GLY A 183 5.86 15.56 -12.82
CA GLY A 183 5.31 16.63 -13.66
C GLY A 183 6.39 17.41 -14.38
N THR A 184 7.48 17.77 -13.71
CA THR A 184 8.63 18.44 -14.35
C THR A 184 9.30 17.56 -15.39
N ALA A 185 9.52 16.26 -15.10
CA ALA A 185 10.10 15.33 -16.07
C ALA A 185 9.20 15.15 -17.31
N MET A 186 7.89 15.08 -17.12
CA MET A 186 6.92 14.96 -18.20
C MET A 186 6.76 16.25 -19.02
N ALA A 187 6.80 17.41 -18.38
CA ALA A 187 6.80 18.69 -19.07
C ALA A 187 8.06 18.86 -19.93
N ALA A 188 9.23 18.52 -19.38
CA ALA A 188 10.48 18.52 -20.14
C ALA A 188 10.43 17.56 -21.33
N PHE A 189 9.86 16.36 -21.14
CA PHE A 189 9.61 15.39 -22.22
C PHE A 189 8.75 15.98 -23.34
N ALA A 190 7.56 16.50 -22.99
CA ALA A 190 6.60 17.01 -23.97
C ALA A 190 7.17 18.22 -24.75
N VAL A 191 7.89 19.10 -24.05
CA VAL A 191 8.58 20.25 -24.66
C VAL A 191 9.58 19.79 -25.70
N GLY A 192 10.47 18.86 -25.35
CA GLY A 192 11.47 18.46 -26.34
C GLY A 192 10.93 17.54 -27.44
N MET A 193 9.88 16.74 -27.20
CA MET A 193 9.15 16.09 -28.31
C MET A 193 8.62 17.11 -29.31
N THR A 194 8.14 18.27 -28.83
CA THR A 194 7.70 19.36 -29.70
C THR A 194 8.87 19.93 -30.51
N PHE A 195 10.05 20.12 -29.90
CA PHE A 195 11.25 20.60 -30.59
C PHE A 195 11.89 19.57 -31.53
N SER A 196 11.66 18.27 -31.32
CA SER A 196 12.18 17.19 -32.18
C SER A 196 11.47 17.07 -33.54
N GLY A 197 10.41 17.85 -33.78
CA GLY A 197 9.61 17.75 -35.00
C GLY A 197 8.58 16.61 -35.01
N ALA A 198 8.56 15.75 -33.98
CA ALA A 198 7.56 14.67 -33.81
C ALA A 198 6.12 15.17 -33.59
N GLY A 199 5.92 16.47 -33.36
CA GLY A 199 4.61 17.09 -33.20
C GLY A 199 4.03 16.99 -31.77
N TRP A 200 3.22 17.98 -31.41
CA TRP A 200 2.64 18.11 -30.07
C TRP A 200 1.64 17.00 -29.72
N LEU A 201 1.02 16.36 -30.71
CA LEU A 201 0.07 15.26 -30.51
C LEU A 201 0.75 14.00 -29.95
N ILE A 202 1.91 13.61 -30.50
CA ILE A 202 2.66 12.43 -30.04
C ILE A 202 3.24 12.71 -28.65
N GLY A 203 3.85 13.89 -28.45
CA GLY A 203 4.35 14.32 -27.14
C GLY A 203 3.26 14.39 -26.08
N GLY A 204 2.09 14.92 -26.43
CA GLY A 204 0.92 15.03 -25.55
C GLY A 204 0.31 13.66 -25.20
N GLY A 205 0.11 12.80 -26.19
CA GLY A 205 -0.41 11.44 -25.98
C GLY A 205 0.49 10.60 -25.06
N PHE A 206 1.80 10.71 -25.25
CA PHE A 206 2.77 10.05 -24.38
C PHE A 206 2.74 10.59 -22.95
N ALA A 207 2.73 11.92 -22.79
CA ALA A 207 2.62 12.53 -21.47
C ALA A 207 1.34 12.07 -20.76
N ILE A 208 0.20 11.98 -21.46
CA ILE A 208 -1.04 11.43 -20.90
C ILE A 208 -0.85 9.99 -20.44
N ALA A 209 -0.24 9.11 -21.24
CA ALA A 209 0.01 7.73 -20.85
C ALA A 209 0.88 7.62 -19.59
N CYS A 210 1.96 8.41 -19.49
CA CYS A 210 2.78 8.46 -18.29
C CYS A 210 2.03 9.02 -17.06
N ALA A 211 1.21 10.05 -17.24
CA ALA A 211 0.36 10.59 -16.17
C ALA A 211 -0.61 9.53 -15.65
N LEU A 212 -1.23 8.76 -16.55
CA LEU A 212 -2.16 7.69 -16.18
C LEU A 212 -1.45 6.58 -15.40
N LEU A 213 -0.25 6.17 -15.81
CA LEU A 213 0.56 5.19 -15.07
C LEU A 213 0.94 5.71 -13.68
N ALA A 214 1.33 6.98 -13.57
CA ALA A 214 1.66 7.61 -12.29
C ALA A 214 0.44 7.71 -11.37
N LEU A 215 -0.71 8.14 -11.92
CA LEU A 215 -1.99 8.25 -11.21
C LEU A 215 -2.47 6.89 -10.72
N MET A 216 -2.33 5.86 -11.55
CA MET A 216 -2.65 4.50 -11.16
C MET A 216 -1.78 4.02 -9.99
N LEU A 217 -0.46 4.19 -10.06
CA LEU A 217 0.41 3.76 -8.97
C LEU A 217 0.13 4.53 -7.67
N ALA A 218 -0.08 5.84 -7.77
CA ALA A 218 -0.43 6.67 -6.62
C ALA A 218 -1.76 6.22 -5.99
N THR A 219 -2.79 5.94 -6.81
CA THR A 219 -4.08 5.44 -6.32
C THR A 219 -3.95 4.05 -5.68
N PHE A 220 -3.11 3.15 -6.21
CA PHE A 220 -2.86 1.83 -5.62
C PHE A 220 -2.19 1.88 -4.25
N VAL A 221 -1.45 2.95 -3.95
CA VAL A 221 -0.78 3.12 -2.65
C VAL A 221 -1.69 3.83 -1.65
N ARG A 222 -2.71 4.57 -2.12
CA ARG A 222 -3.65 5.29 -1.25
C ARG A 222 -4.51 4.32 -0.42
N PRO A 223 -4.65 4.55 0.90
CA PRO A 223 -5.47 3.72 1.80
C PRO A 223 -6.90 3.47 1.30
N ALA A 224 -7.49 4.43 0.59
CA ALA A 224 -8.86 4.33 0.07
C ALA A 224 -9.06 3.26 -1.01
N VAL A 225 -8.01 2.86 -1.73
CA VAL A 225 -8.07 1.97 -2.91
C VAL A 225 -7.12 0.77 -2.78
N ARG A 226 -6.06 0.87 -1.96
CA ARG A 226 -4.99 -0.14 -1.88
C ARG A 226 -5.46 -1.56 -1.54
N GLY A 227 -6.59 -1.72 -0.84
CA GLY A 227 -7.13 -3.05 -0.54
C GLY A 227 -7.69 -3.81 -1.73
N ALA A 228 -8.55 -3.17 -2.54
CA ALA A 228 -9.21 -3.83 -3.67
C ALA A 228 -8.54 -3.56 -5.02
N GLY A 229 -7.97 -2.38 -5.23
CA GLY A 229 -7.46 -1.93 -6.53
C GLY A 229 -6.41 -2.88 -7.12
N PRO A 230 -5.25 -3.05 -6.46
CA PRO A 230 -4.21 -3.95 -6.95
C PRO A 230 -4.64 -5.40 -7.19
N PRO A 231 -5.36 -6.10 -6.27
CA PRO A 231 -5.80 -7.45 -6.55
C PRO A 231 -6.81 -7.54 -7.71
N LEU A 232 -7.72 -6.57 -7.86
CA LEU A 232 -8.64 -6.52 -9.01
C LEU A 232 -7.89 -6.31 -10.33
N VAL A 233 -6.95 -5.37 -10.38
CA VAL A 233 -6.13 -5.16 -11.58
C VAL A 233 -5.33 -6.41 -11.93
N ALA A 234 -4.68 -7.04 -10.94
CA ALA A 234 -3.95 -8.28 -11.17
C ALA A 234 -4.84 -9.42 -11.69
N ALA A 235 -6.08 -9.51 -11.20
CA ALA A 235 -7.05 -10.48 -11.67
C ALA A 235 -7.53 -10.20 -13.10
N PHE A 236 -7.86 -8.94 -13.41
CA PHE A 236 -8.29 -8.54 -14.74
C PHE A 236 -7.18 -8.67 -15.77
N THR A 237 -5.94 -8.38 -15.42
CA THR A 237 -4.80 -8.66 -16.31
C THR A 237 -4.74 -10.14 -16.68
N VAL A 238 -4.95 -11.05 -15.73
CA VAL A 238 -4.98 -12.49 -16.04
C VAL A 238 -6.21 -12.87 -16.87
N GLY A 239 -7.37 -12.28 -16.58
CA GLY A 239 -8.58 -12.47 -17.39
C GLY A 239 -8.37 -12.05 -18.84
N LEU A 240 -7.81 -10.86 -19.06
CA LEU A 240 -7.49 -10.32 -20.37
C LEU A 240 -6.48 -11.21 -21.10
N LEU A 241 -5.38 -11.61 -20.46
CA LEU A 241 -4.41 -12.53 -21.07
C LEU A 241 -5.04 -13.88 -21.43
N SER A 242 -5.96 -14.39 -20.59
CA SER A 242 -6.69 -15.63 -20.87
C SER A 242 -7.64 -15.46 -22.05
N PHE A 243 -8.33 -14.33 -22.15
CA PHE A 243 -9.19 -13.98 -23.28
C PHE A 243 -8.37 -13.94 -24.58
N CYS A 244 -7.27 -13.19 -24.62
CA CYS A 244 -6.41 -13.11 -25.80
C CYS A 244 -5.86 -14.48 -26.21
N ALA A 245 -5.43 -15.30 -25.25
CA ALA A 245 -4.92 -16.65 -25.53
C ALA A 245 -6.00 -17.59 -26.10
N LEU A 246 -7.25 -17.48 -25.63
CA LEU A 246 -8.35 -18.29 -26.14
C LEU A 246 -8.80 -17.84 -27.53
N VAL A 247 -8.80 -16.53 -27.81
CA VAL A 247 -9.05 -15.99 -29.15
C VAL A 247 -8.00 -16.52 -30.12
N TRP A 248 -6.72 -16.42 -29.77
CA TRP A 248 -5.61 -16.94 -30.57
C TRP A 248 -5.68 -18.46 -30.78
N LEU A 249 -6.10 -19.23 -29.77
CA LEU A 249 -6.32 -20.67 -29.94
C LEU A 249 -7.49 -20.94 -30.89
N GLY A 250 -8.56 -20.14 -30.83
CA GLY A 250 -9.68 -20.23 -31.75
C GLY A 250 -9.24 -20.05 -33.21
N THR A 251 -8.44 -19.02 -33.49
CA THR A 251 -7.92 -18.75 -34.84
C THR A 251 -6.98 -19.84 -35.37
N LEU A 252 -6.33 -20.62 -34.48
CA LEU A 252 -5.51 -21.76 -34.90
C LEU A 252 -6.32 -23.01 -35.21
N LEU A 253 -7.47 -23.20 -34.57
CA LEU A 253 -8.29 -24.39 -34.71
C LEU A 253 -9.23 -24.32 -35.91
N ASP A 254 -9.61 -23.12 -36.34
CA ASP A 254 -10.45 -22.91 -37.51
C ASP A 254 -9.82 -21.85 -38.44
N PRO A 255 -8.98 -22.27 -39.40
CA PRO A 255 -8.32 -21.36 -40.34
C PRO A 255 -9.18 -21.01 -41.55
N SER A 256 -10.46 -21.42 -41.60
CA SER A 256 -11.32 -21.11 -42.75
C SER A 256 -11.49 -19.60 -42.89
N PRO A 257 -11.41 -19.05 -44.12
CA PRO A 257 -11.74 -17.64 -44.35
C PRO A 257 -13.17 -17.43 -43.86
N GLU A 258 -13.33 -16.49 -42.95
CA GLU A 258 -14.56 -16.22 -42.21
C GLU A 258 -15.75 -16.09 -43.20
N GLU A 259 -16.71 -17.02 -43.13
CA GLU A 259 -17.97 -16.85 -43.85
C GLU A 259 -18.66 -15.58 -43.29
N GLU A 260 -19.11 -14.69 -44.17
CA GLU A 260 -19.84 -13.48 -43.77
C GLU A 260 -21.00 -13.86 -42.83
N LEU A 261 -21.19 -13.09 -41.75
CA LEU A 261 -22.28 -13.26 -40.78
C LEU A 261 -23.64 -12.86 -41.42
N GLU A 262 -24.10 -13.64 -42.39
CA GLU A 262 -25.30 -13.34 -43.18
C GLU A 262 -26.59 -13.73 -42.44
N SER A 263 -26.55 -14.74 -41.57
CA SER A 263 -27.74 -15.27 -40.91
C SER A 263 -27.83 -14.90 -39.43
N TRP A 264 -29.06 -14.83 -38.89
CA TRP A 264 -29.28 -14.63 -37.45
C TRP A 264 -28.68 -15.75 -36.60
N THR A 265 -28.55 -16.96 -37.16
CA THR A 265 -27.89 -18.10 -36.49
C THR A 265 -26.40 -17.86 -36.31
N ASP A 266 -25.72 -17.21 -37.25
CA ASP A 266 -24.29 -16.92 -37.16
C ASP A 266 -24.02 -15.83 -36.13
N TRP A 267 -24.86 -14.79 -36.09
CA TRP A 267 -24.84 -13.78 -35.02
C TRP A 267 -25.08 -14.39 -33.63
N ALA A 268 -26.04 -15.31 -33.51
CA ALA A 268 -26.31 -15.99 -32.25
C ALA A 268 -25.13 -16.88 -31.82
N LEU A 269 -24.48 -17.57 -32.75
CA LEU A 269 -23.29 -18.37 -32.49
C LEU A 269 -22.10 -17.52 -32.09
N ALA A 270 -21.83 -16.42 -32.81
CA ALA A 270 -20.75 -15.49 -32.50
C ALA A 270 -20.92 -14.86 -31.10
N LEU A 271 -22.14 -14.45 -30.74
CA LEU A 271 -22.47 -13.94 -29.41
C LEU A 271 -22.29 -15.03 -28.33
N LEU A 272 -22.65 -16.28 -28.63
CA LEU A 272 -22.45 -17.40 -27.72
C LEU A 272 -20.95 -17.68 -27.50
N VAL A 273 -20.15 -17.71 -28.57
CA VAL A 273 -18.68 -17.89 -28.49
C VAL A 273 -18.06 -16.76 -27.67
N LEU A 274 -18.41 -15.51 -27.95
CA LEU A 274 -17.94 -14.37 -27.19
C LEU A 274 -18.33 -14.46 -25.71
N ALA A 275 -19.58 -14.85 -25.40
CA ALA A 275 -20.04 -15.05 -24.03
C ALA A 275 -19.27 -16.17 -23.31
N VAL A 276 -18.95 -17.27 -24.00
CA VAL A 276 -18.12 -18.36 -23.46
C VAL A 276 -16.69 -17.89 -23.20
N LEU A 277 -16.08 -17.16 -24.13
CA LEU A 277 -14.72 -16.60 -23.97
C LEU A 277 -14.65 -15.61 -22.80
N LEU A 278 -15.61 -14.69 -22.70
CA LEU A 278 -15.72 -13.76 -21.59
C LEU A 278 -15.99 -14.49 -20.26
N GLY A 279 -16.83 -15.53 -20.27
CA GLY A 279 -17.08 -16.38 -19.11
C GLY A 279 -15.81 -17.09 -18.62
N ALA A 280 -15.02 -17.64 -19.54
CA ALA A 280 -13.73 -18.25 -19.22
C ALA A 280 -12.71 -17.24 -18.66
N ALA A 281 -12.63 -16.05 -19.26
CA ALA A 281 -11.78 -14.95 -18.78
C ALA A 281 -12.20 -14.45 -17.38
N ALA A 282 -13.51 -14.32 -17.13
CA ALA A 282 -14.07 -13.98 -15.82
C ALA A 282 -13.76 -15.07 -14.78
N PHE A 283 -13.88 -16.34 -15.16
CA PHE A 283 -13.51 -17.47 -14.30
C PHE A 283 -12.02 -17.46 -13.96
N ALA A 284 -11.15 -17.21 -14.95
CA ALA A 284 -9.70 -17.08 -14.74
C ALA A 284 -9.37 -15.92 -13.78
N SER A 285 -10.02 -14.76 -13.96
CA SER A 285 -9.91 -13.60 -13.07
C SER A 285 -10.31 -13.94 -11.63
N TRP A 286 -11.46 -14.59 -11.47
CA TRP A 286 -11.95 -15.03 -10.16
C TRP A 286 -11.01 -16.03 -9.48
N ARG A 287 -10.52 -17.03 -10.23
CA ARG A 287 -9.52 -17.98 -9.73
C ARG A 287 -8.23 -17.29 -9.31
N MET A 288 -7.82 -16.25 -10.03
CA MET A 288 -6.65 -15.44 -9.68
C MET A 288 -6.88 -14.68 -8.37
N LEU A 289 -8.03 -14.04 -8.17
CA LEU A 289 -8.38 -13.39 -6.90
C LEU A 289 -8.30 -14.37 -5.71
N LEU A 290 -8.89 -15.56 -5.85
CA LEU A 290 -8.84 -16.59 -4.80
C LEU A 290 -7.42 -17.13 -4.55
N ARG A 291 -6.57 -17.18 -5.59
CA ARG A 291 -5.15 -17.53 -5.45
C ARG A 291 -4.37 -16.43 -4.72
N LEU A 292 -4.64 -15.16 -5.02
CA LEU A 292 -4.04 -14.02 -4.33
C LEU A 292 -4.47 -13.99 -2.86
N ALA A 293 -5.75 -14.20 -2.56
CA ALA A 293 -6.27 -14.25 -1.21
C ALA A 293 -5.57 -15.31 -0.34
N ARG A 294 -5.41 -16.53 -0.87
CA ARG A 294 -4.69 -17.61 -0.17
C ARG A 294 -3.22 -17.29 0.03
N ARG A 295 -2.52 -16.88 -1.03
CA ARG A 295 -1.08 -16.57 -0.95
C ARG A 295 -0.78 -15.37 -0.05
N TYR A 296 -1.68 -14.39 0.02
CA TYR A 296 -1.57 -13.26 0.93
C TYR A 296 -1.75 -13.71 2.38
N ALA A 297 -2.71 -14.60 2.66
CA ALA A 297 -2.90 -15.22 3.97
C ALA A 297 -1.68 -16.08 4.38
N ASP A 298 -1.09 -16.80 3.42
CA ASP A 298 0.13 -17.60 3.59
C ASP A 298 1.42 -16.74 3.65
N LYS A 299 1.30 -15.41 3.70
CA LYS A 299 2.42 -14.46 3.80
C LYS A 299 3.48 -14.63 2.70
N ARG A 300 3.03 -14.99 1.49
CA ARG A 300 3.90 -15.16 0.32
C ARG A 300 4.30 -13.84 -0.33
N PHE A 301 3.63 -12.75 0.03
CA PHE A 301 3.94 -11.39 -0.40
C PHE A 301 3.28 -10.36 0.53
N SER A 302 3.84 -9.15 0.59
CA SER A 302 3.29 -8.00 1.31
C SER A 302 2.24 -7.23 0.50
N GLU A 303 1.54 -6.28 1.14
CA GLU A 303 0.61 -5.38 0.44
C GLU A 303 1.30 -4.53 -0.64
N LEU A 304 2.54 -4.12 -0.37
CA LEU A 304 3.34 -3.33 -1.30
C LEU A 304 3.77 -4.16 -2.52
N GLN A 305 4.18 -5.42 -2.30
CA GLN A 305 4.50 -6.35 -3.37
C GLN A 305 3.28 -6.67 -4.24
N LEU A 306 2.07 -6.66 -3.67
CA LEU A 306 0.84 -6.79 -4.44
C LEU A 306 0.60 -5.56 -5.33
N ALA A 307 0.71 -4.35 -4.77
CA ALA A 307 0.58 -3.09 -5.52
C ALA A 307 1.57 -2.99 -6.68
N LEU A 308 2.85 -3.27 -6.42
CA LEU A 308 3.90 -3.25 -7.43
C LEU A 308 3.74 -4.39 -8.45
N GLY A 309 3.33 -5.58 -7.99
CA GLY A 309 3.06 -6.71 -8.88
C GLY A 309 1.91 -6.44 -9.85
N ALA A 310 0.87 -5.73 -9.40
CA ALA A 310 -0.22 -5.28 -10.25
C ALA A 310 0.22 -4.18 -11.23
N TYR A 311 1.00 -3.21 -10.74
CA TYR A 311 1.60 -2.14 -11.55
C TYR A 311 2.45 -2.69 -12.71
N TRP A 312 3.44 -3.53 -12.39
CA TRP A 312 4.30 -4.15 -13.42
C TRP A 312 3.53 -5.13 -14.31
N GLY A 313 2.53 -5.83 -13.76
CA GLY A 313 1.65 -6.70 -14.54
C GLY A 313 0.89 -5.93 -15.62
N LEU A 314 0.34 -4.76 -15.28
CA LEU A 314 -0.37 -3.92 -16.25
C LEU A 314 0.58 -3.34 -17.31
N ILE A 315 1.75 -2.83 -16.90
CA ILE A 315 2.77 -2.36 -17.87
C ILE A 315 3.11 -3.47 -18.85
N THR A 316 3.29 -4.70 -18.36
CA THR A 316 3.57 -5.86 -19.21
C THR A 316 2.42 -6.14 -20.18
N ALA A 317 1.17 -6.09 -19.71
CA ALA A 317 0.00 -6.31 -20.56
C ALA A 317 -0.16 -5.21 -21.63
N PHE A 318 0.16 -3.97 -21.29
CA PHE A 318 0.18 -2.85 -22.23
C PHE A 318 1.29 -3.02 -23.28
N SER A 319 2.53 -3.28 -22.86
CA SER A 319 3.64 -3.58 -23.77
C SER A 319 3.33 -4.78 -24.66
N LEU A 320 2.69 -5.82 -24.11
CA LEU A 320 2.33 -7.03 -24.86
C LEU A 320 1.30 -6.71 -25.93
N THR A 321 0.29 -5.94 -25.59
CA THR A 321 -0.68 -5.50 -26.61
C THR A 321 0.01 -4.66 -27.67
N LEU A 322 0.92 -3.76 -27.30
CA LEU A 322 1.66 -2.99 -28.30
C LEU A 322 2.44 -3.87 -29.28
N VAL A 323 3.14 -4.90 -28.79
CA VAL A 323 3.86 -5.86 -29.66
C VAL A 323 2.89 -6.71 -30.48
N LEU A 324 1.81 -7.20 -29.88
CA LEU A 324 0.82 -8.02 -30.59
C LEU A 324 0.05 -7.22 -31.64
N LEU A 325 -0.16 -5.92 -31.43
CA LEU A 325 -0.71 -5.01 -32.44
C LEU A 325 0.17 -4.95 -33.70
N LEU A 326 1.49 -5.14 -33.57
CA LEU A 326 2.38 -5.22 -34.73
C LEU A 326 2.29 -6.58 -35.44
N SER A 327 1.75 -7.62 -34.79
CA SER A 327 1.60 -8.95 -35.42
C SER A 327 0.58 -8.97 -36.56
N PHE A 328 -0.28 -7.94 -36.66
CA PHE A 328 -1.30 -7.86 -37.69
C PHE A 328 -0.76 -7.49 -39.08
N GLU A 329 0.50 -7.06 -39.17
CA GLU A 329 1.18 -6.93 -40.45
C GLU A 329 1.57 -8.33 -40.96
N GLU A 330 1.04 -8.76 -42.11
CA GLU A 330 1.20 -10.12 -42.67
C GLU A 330 2.66 -10.60 -42.70
N ARG A 331 3.58 -9.67 -42.96
CA ARG A 331 5.02 -9.96 -43.07
C ARG A 331 5.72 -10.15 -41.73
N THR A 332 5.07 -9.84 -40.61
CA THR A 332 5.68 -9.85 -39.28
C THR A 332 4.98 -10.74 -38.25
N GLY A 333 3.81 -11.30 -38.57
CA GLY A 333 2.93 -12.00 -37.63
C GLY A 333 3.64 -13.01 -36.73
N ALA A 334 4.24 -14.05 -37.30
CA ALA A 334 4.89 -15.10 -36.51
C ALA A 334 6.01 -14.55 -35.59
N SER A 335 6.82 -13.61 -36.08
CA SER A 335 7.93 -13.01 -35.31
C SER A 335 7.42 -12.25 -34.09
N MET A 336 6.31 -11.51 -34.23
CA MET A 336 5.73 -10.71 -33.16
C MET A 336 5.03 -11.57 -32.10
N GLU A 337 4.41 -12.68 -32.50
CA GLU A 337 3.87 -13.67 -31.55
C GLU A 337 4.97 -14.28 -30.67
N TRP A 338 6.10 -14.65 -31.27
CA TRP A 338 7.27 -15.15 -30.52
C TRP A 338 7.85 -14.09 -29.57
N LEU A 339 7.90 -12.83 -29.99
CA LEU A 339 8.32 -11.71 -29.12
C LEU A 339 7.33 -11.52 -27.96
N GLY A 340 6.03 -11.63 -28.21
CA GLY A 340 4.99 -11.60 -27.18
C GLY A 340 5.18 -12.73 -26.15
N LEU A 341 5.41 -13.96 -26.61
CA LEU A 341 5.71 -15.10 -25.73
C LEU A 341 7.00 -14.89 -24.93
N ALA A 342 8.07 -14.43 -25.59
CA ALA A 342 9.33 -14.11 -24.92
C ALA A 342 9.12 -13.09 -23.79
N MET A 343 8.27 -12.08 -24.01
CA MET A 343 7.97 -11.08 -23.00
C MET A 343 7.21 -11.65 -21.79
N LEU A 344 6.28 -12.59 -22.00
CA LEU A 344 5.62 -13.31 -20.91
C LEU A 344 6.61 -14.17 -20.12
N ILE A 345 7.56 -14.84 -20.79
CA ILE A 345 8.64 -15.60 -20.13
C ILE A 345 9.50 -14.67 -19.29
N VAL A 346 9.94 -13.54 -19.85
CA VAL A 346 10.74 -12.52 -19.15
C VAL A 346 10.00 -12.03 -17.90
N TRP A 347 8.69 -11.78 -17.98
CA TRP A 347 7.88 -11.40 -16.82
C TRP A 347 7.89 -12.46 -15.72
N VAL A 348 7.68 -13.73 -16.07
CA VAL A 348 7.69 -14.84 -15.08
C VAL A 348 9.07 -15.02 -14.45
N VAL A 349 10.12 -15.00 -15.27
CA VAL A 349 11.52 -15.12 -14.82
C VAL A 349 11.88 -13.96 -13.91
N TRP A 350 11.58 -12.72 -14.30
CA TRP A 350 11.82 -11.54 -13.47
C TRP A 350 11.12 -11.63 -12.11
N ARG A 351 9.84 -12.04 -12.08
CA ARG A 351 9.10 -12.21 -10.81
C ARG A 351 9.74 -13.27 -9.90
N TRP A 352 10.27 -14.33 -10.48
CA TRP A 352 10.97 -15.37 -9.74
C TRP A 352 12.32 -14.85 -9.19
N LEU A 353 13.12 -14.18 -10.04
CA LEU A 353 14.39 -13.57 -9.66
C LEU A 353 14.20 -12.51 -8.57
N LEU A 354 13.20 -11.64 -8.69
CA LEU A 354 12.88 -10.62 -7.68
C LEU A 354 12.54 -11.27 -6.33
N ARG A 355 11.76 -12.36 -6.33
CA ARG A 355 11.46 -13.09 -5.09
C ARG A 355 12.71 -13.70 -4.46
N LEU A 356 13.60 -14.28 -5.27
CA LEU A 356 14.87 -14.83 -4.78
C LEU A 356 15.76 -13.72 -4.21
N ALA A 357 15.92 -12.64 -4.95
CA ALA A 357 16.65 -11.44 -4.58
C ALA A 357 16.17 -10.86 -3.24
N LEU A 358 14.86 -10.71 -3.05
CA LEU A 358 14.29 -10.21 -1.79
C LEU A 358 14.49 -11.19 -0.64
N ARG A 359 14.31 -12.50 -0.86
CA ARG A 359 14.64 -13.51 0.14
C ARG A 359 16.10 -13.40 0.57
N LEU A 360 17.03 -13.22 -0.36
CA LEU A 360 18.46 -13.02 -0.06
C LEU A 360 18.70 -11.71 0.71
N ALA A 361 18.03 -10.62 0.34
CA ALA A 361 18.17 -9.33 1.03
C ALA A 361 17.66 -9.37 2.49
N VAL A 362 16.67 -10.22 2.77
CA VAL A 362 16.06 -10.40 4.09
C VAL A 362 16.74 -11.51 4.89
N ARG A 363 17.59 -12.36 4.28
CA ARG A 363 18.44 -13.31 5.03
C ARG A 363 19.36 -12.52 5.96
N GLY A 364 19.34 -12.85 7.25
CA GLY A 364 20.07 -12.12 8.27
C GLY A 364 19.45 -10.76 8.62
N ALA A 365 18.16 -10.56 8.33
CA ALA A 365 17.42 -9.41 8.85
C ALA A 365 17.56 -9.35 10.39
N PRO A 366 17.70 -8.15 10.97
CA PRO A 366 17.82 -7.99 12.42
C PRO A 366 16.56 -8.48 13.12
N SER A 367 16.74 -8.95 14.36
CA SER A 367 15.64 -9.22 15.27
C SER A 367 14.72 -8.01 15.36
N PRO A 368 13.39 -8.23 15.42
CA PRO A 368 12.46 -7.13 15.60
C PRO A 368 12.78 -6.36 16.88
N LEU A 369 12.59 -5.04 16.86
CA LEU A 369 12.40 -4.28 18.09
C LEU A 369 11.07 -4.71 18.76
N GLY A 370 10.74 -4.09 19.89
CA GLY A 370 9.42 -4.25 20.50
C GLY A 370 8.28 -3.72 19.60
N PRO A 371 7.08 -4.34 19.65
CA PRO A 371 5.93 -3.92 18.87
C PRO A 371 5.53 -2.49 19.21
N LEU A 372 5.18 -1.70 18.18
CA LEU A 372 4.66 -0.35 18.36
C LEU A 372 3.14 -0.40 18.47
N LEU A 373 2.60 0.03 19.61
CA LEU A 373 1.20 0.37 19.72
C LEU A 373 1.01 1.82 19.27
N LEU A 374 0.28 2.02 18.18
CA LEU A 374 -0.09 3.34 17.68
C LEU A 374 -1.53 3.64 18.07
N LEU A 375 -1.69 4.60 18.98
CA LEU A 375 -2.97 5.19 19.37
C LEU A 375 -3.08 6.57 18.73
N ARG A 376 -4.26 6.93 18.26
CA ARG A 376 -4.47 8.18 17.54
C ARG A 376 -5.87 8.71 17.75
N VAL A 377 -5.99 10.03 17.69
CA VAL A 377 -7.29 10.68 17.72
C VAL A 377 -8.11 10.32 16.46
N PHE A 378 -9.43 10.13 16.62
CA PHE A 378 -10.32 9.81 15.50
C PHE A 378 -10.39 10.95 14.46
N LYS A 379 -10.43 10.61 13.16
CA LYS A 379 -10.48 11.58 12.04
C LYS A 379 -9.32 12.59 12.04
N PRO A 380 -8.07 12.14 11.91
CA PRO A 380 -6.93 13.04 11.76
C PRO A 380 -6.99 13.81 10.44
N SER A 381 -6.38 14.99 10.36
CA SER A 381 -6.17 15.68 9.10
C SER A 381 -5.31 14.86 8.14
N SER A 382 -5.44 15.13 6.85
CA SER A 382 -4.60 14.53 5.79
C SER A 382 -3.11 14.77 6.00
N ARG A 383 -2.74 15.89 6.64
CA ARG A 383 -1.34 16.20 6.99
C ARG A 383 -0.82 15.26 8.07
N SER A 384 -1.60 15.05 9.13
CA SER A 384 -1.25 14.15 10.23
C SER A 384 -1.12 12.70 9.73
N GLU A 385 -2.09 12.26 8.91
CA GLU A 385 -2.11 10.94 8.28
C GLU A 385 -0.89 10.71 7.37
N ALA A 386 -0.58 11.66 6.48
CA ALA A 386 0.58 11.54 5.59
C ALA A 386 1.92 11.46 6.33
N PHE A 387 2.04 12.13 7.48
CA PHE A 387 3.22 12.00 8.34
C PHE A 387 3.29 10.61 8.98
N THR A 388 2.18 10.14 9.54
CA THR A 388 2.09 8.82 10.18
C THR A 388 2.37 7.69 9.19
N ASP A 389 1.83 7.74 7.99
CA ASP A 389 2.11 6.76 6.92
C ASP A 389 3.60 6.70 6.57
N ARG A 390 4.26 7.85 6.47
CA ARG A 390 5.70 7.93 6.22
C ARG A 390 6.53 7.37 7.38
N PHE A 391 6.09 7.56 8.62
CA PHE A 391 6.70 6.96 9.79
C PHE A 391 6.53 5.43 9.78
N LEU A 392 5.32 4.93 9.57
CA LEU A 392 5.02 3.50 9.49
C LEU A 392 5.79 2.81 8.36
N ALA A 393 5.96 3.47 7.20
CA ALA A 393 6.78 2.96 6.10
C ALA A 393 8.26 2.72 6.47
N ARG A 394 8.76 3.35 7.54
CA ARG A 394 10.11 3.14 8.10
C ARG A 394 10.07 2.16 9.26
N TRP A 395 9.15 2.35 10.21
CA TRP A 395 9.03 1.52 11.41
C TRP A 395 8.77 0.05 11.09
N ARG A 396 8.02 -0.24 10.02
CA ARG A 396 7.71 -1.61 9.61
C ARG A 396 8.93 -2.44 9.17
N PHE A 397 10.11 -1.84 9.01
CA PHE A 397 11.37 -2.59 8.87
C PHE A 397 12.05 -2.87 10.22
N ALA A 398 11.65 -2.20 11.29
CA ALA A 398 12.17 -2.37 12.64
C ALA A 398 11.32 -3.34 13.48
N ALA A 399 9.99 -3.18 13.49
CA ALA A 399 9.09 -3.97 14.31
C ALA A 399 7.64 -3.98 13.78
N PRO A 400 6.80 -4.93 14.26
CA PRO A 400 5.36 -4.91 14.00
C PRO A 400 4.68 -3.68 14.60
N VAL A 401 3.52 -3.34 14.02
CA VAL A 401 2.67 -2.23 14.44
C VAL A 401 1.32 -2.79 14.86
N TRP A 402 0.82 -2.34 15.99
CA TRP A 402 -0.50 -2.67 16.50
C TRP A 402 -1.36 -1.41 16.55
N MET A 403 -2.59 -1.54 16.08
CA MET A 403 -3.56 -0.46 16.03
C MET A 403 -4.94 -1.00 16.40
N ILE A 404 -5.76 -0.13 16.97
CA ILE A 404 -7.19 -0.40 17.14
C ILE A 404 -7.93 0.42 16.11
N ALA A 405 -8.75 -0.25 15.30
CA ALA A 405 -9.55 0.38 14.28
C ALA A 405 -10.95 0.66 14.83
N GLY A 406 -11.33 1.94 14.84
CA GLY A 406 -12.69 2.36 15.19
C GLY A 406 -13.67 2.21 14.03
N PRO A 407 -14.98 2.27 14.32
CA PRO A 407 -16.05 2.04 13.35
C PRO A 407 -16.04 3.00 12.16
N ASP A 408 -15.74 4.28 12.39
CA ASP A 408 -15.64 5.30 11.33
C ASP A 408 -14.45 5.06 10.39
N LEU A 409 -13.41 4.37 10.87
CA LEU A 409 -12.18 4.13 10.16
C LEU A 409 -12.27 2.87 9.27
N ALA A 410 -12.95 1.84 9.78
CA ALA A 410 -13.16 0.57 9.08
C ALA A 410 -14.06 0.70 7.83
N GLY A 411 -14.86 1.76 7.70
CA GLY A 411 -15.59 2.07 6.46
C GLY A 411 -14.79 2.93 5.46
N ALA A 412 -13.79 3.67 5.94
CA ALA A 412 -13.03 4.65 5.17
C ALA A 412 -11.85 4.03 4.41
N TYR A 413 -11.19 3.06 5.03
CA TYR A 413 -10.05 2.34 4.48
C TYR A 413 -10.38 0.86 4.34
N MET A 414 -9.87 0.25 3.28
CA MET A 414 -9.98 -1.18 3.07
C MET A 414 -8.58 -1.69 2.77
N GLU A 415 -8.06 -2.54 3.64
CA GLU A 415 -6.77 -3.21 3.46
C GLU A 415 -6.92 -4.50 2.63
N PRO A 416 -5.84 -5.00 1.98
CA PRO A 416 -5.96 -6.18 1.11
C PRO A 416 -6.47 -7.42 1.84
N ASP A 417 -6.09 -7.57 3.11
CA ASP A 417 -6.49 -8.67 3.96
C ASP A 417 -7.97 -8.61 4.34
N GLU A 418 -8.49 -7.40 4.61
CA GLU A 418 -9.92 -7.15 4.80
C GLU A 418 -10.71 -7.42 3.53
N PHE A 419 -10.22 -6.94 2.39
CA PHE A 419 -10.82 -7.22 1.09
C PHE A 419 -10.90 -8.73 0.82
N PHE A 420 -9.83 -9.48 1.07
CA PHE A 420 -9.83 -10.93 0.92
C PHE A 420 -10.70 -11.65 1.95
N ALA A 421 -10.84 -11.14 3.17
CA ALA A 421 -11.78 -11.66 4.16
C ALA A 421 -13.23 -11.41 3.73
N PHE A 422 -13.53 -10.21 3.25
CA PHE A 422 -14.82 -9.81 2.71
C PHE A 422 -15.23 -10.69 1.51
N LEU A 423 -14.33 -10.85 0.52
CA LEU A 423 -14.56 -11.71 -0.64
C LEU A 423 -14.87 -13.17 -0.24
N ARG A 424 -14.27 -13.66 0.84
CA ARG A 424 -14.49 -15.02 1.37
C ARG A 424 -15.66 -15.10 2.36
N ARG A 425 -16.38 -14.01 2.61
CA ARG A 425 -17.46 -13.90 3.63
C ARG A 425 -16.99 -14.20 5.07
N ARG A 426 -15.70 -14.00 5.35
CA ARG A 426 -15.06 -14.23 6.67
C ARG A 426 -14.74 -12.93 7.41
N LEU A 427 -15.41 -11.84 7.05
CA LEU A 427 -15.15 -10.54 7.67
C LEU A 427 -15.48 -10.54 9.17
N HIS A 428 -16.54 -11.23 9.58
CA HIS A 428 -16.96 -11.35 10.98
C HIS A 428 -15.88 -11.95 11.89
N GLU A 429 -15.04 -12.86 11.38
CA GLU A 429 -13.94 -13.49 12.14
C GLU A 429 -12.87 -12.49 12.59
N ARG A 430 -12.89 -11.25 12.06
CA ARG A 430 -11.92 -10.20 12.37
C ARG A 430 -12.40 -9.20 13.43
N PHE A 431 -13.69 -9.22 13.75
CA PHE A 431 -14.27 -8.32 14.74
C PHE A 431 -14.27 -9.00 16.10
N ILE A 432 -13.59 -8.38 17.06
CA ILE A 432 -13.64 -8.74 18.48
C ILE A 432 -14.95 -8.18 19.04
N THR A 433 -15.97 -9.02 19.08
CA THR A 433 -17.31 -8.66 19.56
C THR A 433 -17.52 -9.02 21.03
N GLN A 434 -16.75 -10.00 21.53
CA GLN A 434 -16.81 -10.49 22.90
C GLN A 434 -15.41 -10.53 23.52
N ALA A 435 -15.32 -10.35 24.83
CA ALA A 435 -14.05 -10.25 25.55
C ALA A 435 -13.24 -11.57 25.57
N ASP A 436 -13.90 -12.71 25.48
CA ASP A 436 -13.31 -14.05 25.41
C ASP A 436 -12.56 -14.31 24.09
N GLN A 437 -12.87 -13.57 23.02
CA GLN A 437 -12.17 -13.64 21.73
C GLN A 437 -10.80 -12.94 21.77
N LEU A 438 -10.58 -12.04 22.73
CA LEU A 438 -9.38 -11.19 22.80
C LEU A 438 -8.07 -11.99 22.91
N PRO A 439 -7.94 -13.03 23.79
CA PRO A 439 -6.72 -13.82 23.87
C PRO A 439 -6.35 -14.49 22.54
N GLN A 440 -7.34 -15.03 21.83
CA GLN A 440 -7.14 -15.65 20.52
C GLN A 440 -6.72 -14.62 19.47
N ALA A 441 -7.37 -13.45 19.45
CA ALA A 441 -7.03 -12.37 18.54
C ALA A 441 -5.59 -11.88 18.76
N LEU A 442 -5.18 -11.70 20.02
CA LEU A 442 -3.81 -11.32 20.38
C LEU A 442 -2.79 -12.38 20.00
N ALA A 443 -3.10 -13.67 20.20
CA ALA A 443 -2.22 -14.77 19.81
C ALA A 443 -2.07 -14.89 18.29
N SER A 444 -3.06 -14.43 17.52
CA SER A 444 -3.04 -14.45 16.05
C SER A 444 -2.25 -13.29 15.42
N MET A 445 -1.81 -12.31 16.21
CA MET A 445 -1.07 -11.15 15.71
C MET A 445 0.23 -11.57 15.01
N ASP A 446 0.44 -10.99 13.83
CA ASP A 446 1.59 -11.29 13.02
C ASP A 446 2.83 -10.53 13.48
N ASN A 447 3.81 -11.29 13.95
CA ASN A 447 5.12 -10.80 14.36
C ASN A 447 6.23 -11.22 13.39
N ALA A 448 5.89 -11.80 12.23
CA ALA A 448 6.85 -12.21 11.21
C ALA A 448 7.00 -11.14 10.11
N ARG A 449 8.16 -11.15 9.44
CA ARG A 449 8.41 -10.32 8.26
C ARG A 449 7.82 -10.98 7.03
N ASP A 450 7.23 -10.18 6.15
CA ASP A 450 6.93 -10.57 4.78
C ASP A 450 8.23 -10.74 3.96
N PRO A 451 8.17 -11.33 2.75
CA PRO A 451 9.37 -11.57 1.92
C PRO A 451 10.15 -10.32 1.50
N ASP A 452 9.57 -9.12 1.62
CA ASP A 452 10.25 -7.84 1.43
C ASP A 452 10.82 -7.24 2.72
N GLY A 453 10.79 -7.99 3.82
CA GLY A 453 11.39 -7.62 5.10
C GLY A 453 10.52 -6.72 5.97
N ARG A 454 9.31 -6.36 5.52
CA ARG A 454 8.38 -5.53 6.30
C ARG A 454 7.54 -6.38 7.25
N PHE A 455 7.26 -5.87 8.43
CA PHE A 455 6.19 -6.36 9.29
C PHE A 455 4.84 -5.82 8.80
N ARG A 456 3.77 -6.56 9.05
CA ARG A 456 2.41 -6.10 8.81
C ARG A 456 1.93 -5.17 9.92
N VAL A 457 0.92 -4.37 9.60
CA VAL A 457 0.14 -3.65 10.61
C VAL A 457 -0.95 -4.59 11.08
N ASN A 458 -1.02 -4.84 12.38
CA ASN A 458 -2.07 -5.62 13.00
C ASN A 458 -3.15 -4.65 13.48
N GLU A 459 -4.26 -4.61 12.74
CA GLU A 459 -5.43 -3.82 13.11
C GLU A 459 -6.45 -4.72 13.80
N LEU A 460 -6.76 -4.43 15.06
CA LEU A 460 -7.79 -5.12 15.81
C LEU A 460 -9.10 -4.34 15.72
N PHE A 461 -10.10 -4.94 15.07
CA PHE A 461 -11.43 -4.37 14.95
C PHE A 461 -12.23 -4.71 16.18
N CYS A 462 -12.55 -3.70 16.98
CA CYS A 462 -13.28 -3.90 18.23
C CYS A 462 -14.70 -3.36 18.09
N ALA A 463 -15.64 -4.01 18.77
CA ALA A 463 -16.94 -3.43 19.05
C ALA A 463 -16.82 -2.35 20.15
N ASN A 464 -17.85 -1.51 20.26
CA ASN A 464 -17.91 -0.47 21.29
C ASN A 464 -17.83 -1.01 22.73
N THR A 465 -18.10 -2.29 22.95
CA THR A 465 -18.04 -2.96 24.25
C THR A 465 -16.68 -3.60 24.56
N THR A 466 -15.83 -3.83 23.57
CA THR A 466 -14.58 -4.59 23.73
C THR A 466 -13.31 -3.76 23.54
N TRP A 467 -13.41 -2.57 22.92
CA TRP A 467 -12.25 -1.75 22.60
C TRP A 467 -11.40 -1.38 23.82
N GLN A 468 -12.01 -1.06 24.98
CA GLN A 468 -11.27 -0.73 26.19
C GLN A 468 -10.41 -1.90 26.66
N ALA A 469 -10.99 -3.10 26.74
CA ALA A 469 -10.26 -4.31 27.12
C ALA A 469 -9.10 -4.60 26.14
N THR A 470 -9.32 -4.37 24.85
CA THR A 470 -8.27 -4.52 23.82
C THR A 470 -7.14 -3.50 24.00
N VAL A 471 -7.44 -2.21 24.20
CA VAL A 471 -6.43 -1.16 24.48
C VAL A 471 -5.55 -1.58 25.64
N LEU A 472 -6.16 -1.95 26.76
CA LEU A 472 -5.44 -2.35 27.97
C LEU A 472 -4.50 -3.54 27.71
N ALA A 473 -5.01 -4.56 27.02
CA ALA A 473 -4.23 -5.75 26.71
C ALA A 473 -3.07 -5.48 25.73
N LEU A 474 -3.20 -4.48 24.84
CA LEU A 474 -2.12 -4.04 23.96
C LEU A 474 -1.09 -3.19 24.71
N ILE A 475 -1.51 -2.28 25.60
CA ILE A 475 -0.60 -1.45 26.41
C ILE A 475 0.36 -2.34 27.21
N GLU A 476 -0.14 -3.40 27.82
CA GLU A 476 0.67 -4.34 28.63
C GLU A 476 1.72 -5.11 27.83
N ARG A 477 1.51 -5.29 26.51
CA ARG A 477 2.36 -6.10 25.63
C ARG A 477 3.23 -5.26 24.69
N ALA A 478 2.93 -3.97 24.56
CA ALA A 478 3.61 -3.10 23.62
C ALA A 478 5.07 -2.89 24.03
N GLY A 479 5.97 -2.92 23.06
CA GLY A 479 7.36 -2.55 23.28
C GLY A 479 7.56 -1.04 23.31
N VAL A 480 6.72 -0.30 22.60
CA VAL A 480 6.66 1.16 22.63
C VAL A 480 5.24 1.59 22.33
N VAL A 481 4.76 2.62 23.02
CA VAL A 481 3.45 3.22 22.74
C VAL A 481 3.65 4.62 22.19
N MET A 482 3.04 4.89 21.03
CA MET A 482 2.97 6.23 20.46
C MET A 482 1.50 6.66 20.46
N LEU A 483 1.20 7.71 21.23
CA LEU A 483 -0.11 8.35 21.22
C LEU A 483 0.01 9.67 20.44
N ASP A 484 -0.63 9.70 19.28
CA ASP A 484 -0.70 10.88 18.43
C ASP A 484 -1.78 11.81 18.94
N MET A 485 -1.35 12.93 19.56
CA MET A 485 -2.19 13.97 20.15
C MET A 485 -2.36 15.19 19.22
N ARG A 486 -1.91 15.10 17.97
CA ARG A 486 -2.17 16.15 16.99
C ARG A 486 -3.66 16.27 16.74
N GLU A 487 -4.17 17.50 16.75
CA GLU A 487 -5.61 17.81 16.66
C GLU A 487 -6.44 17.25 17.84
N TYR A 488 -5.80 17.02 18.99
CA TYR A 488 -6.49 16.66 20.22
C TYR A 488 -7.40 17.80 20.70
N THR A 489 -8.61 17.44 21.11
CA THR A 489 -9.51 18.33 21.85
C THR A 489 -10.05 17.61 23.09
N PRO A 490 -10.23 18.31 24.23
CA PRO A 490 -10.65 17.69 25.50
C PRO A 490 -12.00 16.96 25.44
N GLU A 491 -12.86 17.25 24.46
CA GLU A 491 -14.18 16.62 24.33
C GLU A 491 -14.13 15.17 23.83
N ARG A 492 -12.94 14.68 23.42
CA ARG A 492 -12.78 13.33 22.84
C ARG A 492 -12.54 12.28 23.92
N ALA A 493 -13.63 11.78 24.50
CA ALA A 493 -13.63 10.80 25.60
C ALA A 493 -12.75 9.53 25.35
N GLY A 494 -12.63 9.06 24.11
CA GLY A 494 -11.81 7.89 23.77
C GLY A 494 -10.31 8.12 24.00
N THR A 495 -9.77 9.24 23.53
CA THR A 495 -8.35 9.60 23.70
C THR A 495 -8.04 9.97 25.15
N HIS A 496 -9.00 10.57 25.86
CA HIS A 496 -8.88 10.80 27.31
C HIS A 496 -8.71 9.46 28.07
N PHE A 497 -9.56 8.48 27.79
CA PHE A 497 -9.45 7.14 28.40
C PHE A 497 -8.10 6.48 28.06
N GLU A 498 -7.67 6.53 26.80
CA GLU A 498 -6.36 5.99 26.40
C GLU A 498 -5.20 6.66 27.15
N LEU A 499 -5.21 7.99 27.26
CA LEU A 499 -4.19 8.74 27.98
C LEU A 499 -4.19 8.41 29.49
N GLU A 500 -5.37 8.33 30.11
CA GLU A 500 -5.52 7.95 31.52
C GLU A 500 -4.94 6.54 31.79
N GLU A 501 -5.26 5.57 30.94
CA GLU A 501 -4.77 4.21 31.09
C GLU A 501 -3.28 4.08 30.81
N LEU A 502 -2.72 4.86 29.88
CA LEU A 502 -1.28 4.94 29.67
C LEU A 502 -0.57 5.51 30.90
N LEU A 503 -1.07 6.62 31.43
CA LEU A 503 -0.49 7.25 32.64
C LEU A 503 -0.58 6.32 33.85
N ARG A 504 -1.65 5.53 33.95
CA ARG A 504 -1.85 4.59 35.04
C ARG A 504 -0.98 3.34 34.93
N ARG A 505 -0.94 2.70 33.77
CA ARG A 505 -0.42 1.33 33.62
C ARG A 505 0.88 1.23 32.85
N ALA A 506 1.07 2.05 31.82
CA ALA A 506 2.18 1.89 30.91
C ALA A 506 3.50 2.33 31.54
N PRO A 507 4.62 1.63 31.27
CA PRO A 507 5.94 2.14 31.62
C PRO A 507 6.20 3.44 30.84
N LEU A 508 6.18 4.58 31.51
CA LEU A 508 6.14 5.91 30.87
C LEU A 508 7.36 6.21 30.00
N HIS A 509 8.50 5.58 30.29
CA HIS A 509 9.70 5.67 29.45
C HIS A 509 9.52 5.03 28.05
N LYS A 510 8.53 4.14 27.89
CA LYS A 510 8.11 3.55 26.62
C LYS A 510 6.98 4.31 25.92
N VAL A 511 6.44 5.36 26.56
CA VAL A 511 5.33 6.17 26.03
C VAL A 511 5.86 7.44 25.38
N LEU A 512 5.45 7.66 24.13
CA LEU A 512 5.74 8.86 23.36
C LEU A 512 4.43 9.57 23.01
N LEU A 513 4.23 10.78 23.54
CA LEU A 513 3.15 11.65 23.13
C LEU A 513 3.60 12.53 21.97
N VAL A 514 2.90 12.49 20.84
CA VAL A 514 3.24 13.30 19.67
C VAL A 514 2.32 14.51 19.59
N VAL A 515 2.90 15.70 19.58
CA VAL A 515 2.17 16.98 19.46
C VAL A 515 2.66 17.75 18.24
N GLY A 516 1.78 18.55 17.65
CA GLY A 516 2.09 19.40 16.49
C GLY A 516 2.40 20.84 16.91
N PRO A 517 2.48 21.76 15.95
CA PRO A 517 2.77 23.17 16.22
C PRO A 517 1.51 24.02 16.54
N HIS A 518 0.32 23.48 16.31
CA HIS A 518 -0.95 24.23 16.44
C HIS A 518 -1.70 23.89 17.73
N GLU A 519 -1.27 22.84 18.42
CA GLU A 519 -1.79 22.40 19.69
C GLU A 519 -1.30 23.31 20.81
N ASP A 520 -2.19 23.68 21.73
CA ASP A 520 -1.85 24.43 22.93
C ASP A 520 -1.10 23.51 23.91
N LEU A 521 0.23 23.53 23.80
CA LEU A 521 1.11 22.70 24.62
C LEU A 521 0.89 22.94 26.12
N PRO A 522 0.84 24.19 26.64
CA PRO A 522 0.44 24.44 28.04
C PRO A 522 -0.87 23.77 28.44
N GLN A 523 -1.91 23.84 27.60
CA GLN A 523 -3.19 23.17 27.88
C GLN A 523 -3.06 21.65 27.92
N ILE A 524 -2.32 21.05 26.98
CA ILE A 524 -2.06 19.60 26.97
C ILE A 524 -1.28 19.18 28.23
N GLN A 525 -0.25 19.93 28.61
CA GLN A 525 0.55 19.64 29.80
C GLN A 525 -0.29 19.74 31.08
N ALA A 526 -1.15 20.75 31.19
CA ALA A 526 -2.09 20.90 32.29
C ALA A 526 -3.10 19.75 32.34
N GLY A 527 -3.63 19.33 31.19
CA GLY A 527 -4.54 18.18 31.11
C GLY A 527 -3.87 16.86 31.52
N ILE A 528 -2.64 16.62 31.07
CA ILE A 528 -1.82 15.47 31.49
C ILE A 528 -1.60 15.50 33.00
N GLU A 529 -1.26 16.67 33.55
CA GLU A 529 -1.03 16.82 34.99
C GLU A 529 -2.32 16.55 35.78
N GLN A 530 -3.45 17.05 35.32
CA GLN A 530 -4.74 16.81 35.95
C GLN A 530 -5.09 15.31 36.00
N ILE A 531 -4.86 14.58 34.90
CA ILE A 531 -5.06 13.12 34.88
C ILE A 531 -4.02 12.43 35.78
N TRP A 532 -2.77 12.89 35.77
CA TRP A 532 -1.73 12.33 36.62
C TRP A 532 -2.09 12.41 38.11
N GLN A 533 -2.64 13.53 38.57
CA GLN A 533 -3.08 13.70 39.96
C GLN A 533 -4.14 12.66 40.40
N SER A 534 -4.96 12.15 39.47
CA SER A 534 -5.94 11.10 39.78
C SER A 534 -5.33 9.69 39.76
N VAL A 535 -4.35 9.41 38.88
CA VAL A 535 -3.82 8.05 38.67
C VAL A 535 -2.47 7.75 39.30
N ALA A 536 -1.70 8.77 39.71
CA ALA A 536 -0.32 8.60 40.19
C ALA A 536 -0.20 7.62 41.36
N ARG A 537 -1.19 7.67 42.28
CA ARG A 537 -1.25 6.80 43.47
C ARG A 537 -1.54 5.34 43.15
N LEU A 538 -2.03 5.05 41.95
CA LEU A 538 -2.32 3.70 41.48
C LEU A 538 -1.11 3.02 40.84
N ARG A 539 0.03 3.72 40.69
CA ARG A 539 1.24 3.17 40.07
C ARG A 539 2.15 2.45 41.09
N PRO A 540 2.91 1.42 40.64
CA PRO A 540 3.98 0.85 41.45
C PRO A 540 5.08 1.87 41.78
N VAL A 541 5.61 1.83 43.00
CA VAL A 541 6.65 2.76 43.51
C VAL A 541 7.96 2.68 42.69
N THR A 542 8.26 1.53 42.09
CA THR A 542 9.48 1.28 41.31
C THR A 542 9.61 2.11 40.02
N GLU A 543 8.55 2.81 39.61
CA GLU A 543 8.54 3.66 38.40
C GLU A 543 8.62 5.16 38.71
N GLN A 544 9.10 5.52 39.90
CA GLN A 544 9.30 6.91 40.31
C GLN A 544 10.80 7.29 40.34
N PRO A 545 11.20 8.49 39.87
CA PRO A 545 10.34 9.54 39.32
C PRO A 545 9.81 9.21 37.91
N ALA A 546 8.51 9.44 37.73
CA ALA A 546 7.81 9.25 36.48
C ALA A 546 8.22 10.33 35.47
N ALA A 547 8.73 9.92 34.30
CA ALA A 547 9.05 10.84 33.21
C ALA A 547 8.29 10.45 31.94
N LEU A 548 7.58 11.44 31.37
CA LEU A 548 6.81 11.29 30.14
C LEU A 548 7.45 12.10 29.02
N ASN A 549 7.67 11.47 27.87
CA ASN A 549 8.26 12.14 26.70
C ASN A 549 7.15 12.70 25.80
N ILE A 550 7.18 14.02 25.61
CA ILE A 550 6.31 14.75 24.68
C ILE A 550 7.18 15.20 23.50
N VAL A 551 6.96 14.60 22.34
CA VAL A 551 7.74 14.84 21.12
C VAL A 551 7.00 15.85 20.24
N ARG A 552 7.61 17.02 20.04
CA ARG A 552 7.06 18.09 19.20
C ARG A 552 7.48 17.92 17.74
N ILE A 553 6.50 18.01 16.84
CA ILE A 553 6.69 17.96 15.39
C ILE A 553 6.14 19.25 14.80
N ASP A 554 7.02 20.10 14.27
CA ASP A 554 6.64 21.42 13.77
C ASP A 554 6.29 21.33 12.27
N SER A 555 7.24 20.90 11.45
CA SER A 555 7.09 20.94 9.98
C SER A 555 6.73 19.59 9.37
N GLY A 556 7.07 18.48 10.02
CA GLY A 556 6.98 17.13 9.45
C GLY A 556 8.13 16.82 8.46
N SER A 557 9.27 17.49 8.64
CA SER A 557 10.48 17.33 7.86
C SER A 557 11.06 15.92 7.96
N ASP A 558 11.95 15.57 7.02
CA ASP A 558 12.66 14.28 7.07
C ASP A 558 13.53 14.16 8.35
N ALA A 559 14.09 15.27 8.86
CA ALA A 559 14.88 15.28 10.09
C ALA A 559 14.01 14.95 11.32
N GLU A 560 12.85 15.60 11.47
CA GLU A 560 11.90 15.30 12.55
C GLU A 560 11.42 13.84 12.50
N MET A 561 11.19 13.32 11.28
CA MET A 561 10.82 11.92 11.09
C MET A 561 11.90 10.94 11.56
N TRP A 562 13.16 11.23 11.27
CA TRP A 562 14.28 10.43 11.76
C TRP A 562 14.45 10.53 13.27
N GLY A 563 14.26 11.72 13.81
CA GLY A 563 14.26 11.96 15.24
C GLY A 563 13.18 11.15 15.97
N LEU A 564 11.94 11.18 15.49
CA LEU A 564 10.85 10.37 16.04
C LEU A 564 11.13 8.87 15.93
N PHE A 565 11.70 8.40 14.81
CA PHE A 565 12.06 6.99 14.66
C PHE A 565 13.12 6.55 15.68
N ARG A 566 14.13 7.39 15.94
CA ARG A 566 15.13 7.11 16.97
C ARG A 566 14.54 7.14 18.37
N ALA A 567 13.66 8.11 18.68
CA ALA A 567 12.97 8.18 19.96
C ALA A 567 12.15 6.91 20.22
N ALA A 568 11.37 6.46 19.23
CA ALA A 568 10.59 5.23 19.32
C ALA A 568 11.46 3.98 19.44
N ALA A 569 12.57 3.91 18.71
CA ALA A 569 13.50 2.79 18.81
C ALA A 569 14.20 2.75 20.17
N ALA A 570 14.63 3.89 20.70
CA ALA A 570 15.24 3.99 22.03
C ALA A 570 14.25 3.55 23.12
N ALA A 571 13.01 4.04 23.06
CA ALA A 571 11.92 3.63 23.94
C ALA A 571 11.65 2.11 23.86
N ALA A 572 11.66 1.52 22.66
CA ALA A 572 11.44 0.09 22.45
C ALA A 572 12.58 -0.80 22.96
N THR A 573 13.81 -0.27 23.04
CA THR A 573 14.99 -0.99 23.53
C THR A 573 15.29 -0.74 25.01
N ALA A 574 14.62 0.22 25.63
CA ALA A 574 14.80 0.50 27.05
C ALA A 574 14.40 -0.74 27.86
N LEU A 575 15.34 -1.22 28.67
CA LEU A 575 15.08 -2.33 29.58
C LEU A 575 14.05 -1.89 30.62
N ASP A 576 13.11 -2.78 30.93
CA ASP A 576 12.27 -2.57 32.11
C ASP A 576 13.19 -2.52 33.34
N PRO A 577 13.03 -1.53 34.24
CA PRO A 577 13.72 -1.57 35.52
C PRO A 577 13.43 -2.91 36.20
N PRO A 578 14.41 -3.52 36.87
CA PRO A 578 14.24 -4.84 37.47
C PRO A 578 13.01 -4.82 38.37
N ARG A 579 12.02 -5.66 38.04
CA ARG A 579 10.87 -5.89 38.93
C ARG A 579 11.43 -6.51 40.20
N SER A 580 11.47 -5.74 41.28
CA SER A 580 11.69 -6.28 42.62
C SER A 580 10.63 -7.35 42.86
N GLY A 581 11.03 -8.62 42.83
CA GLY A 581 10.12 -9.72 43.16
C GLY A 581 9.63 -9.58 44.60
N PRO A 582 8.45 -10.15 44.93
CA PRO A 582 7.97 -10.16 46.30
C PRO A 582 8.92 -11.02 47.14
N HIS A 583 9.62 -10.39 48.07
CA HIS A 583 10.19 -11.03 49.25
C HIS A 583 9.48 -10.48 50.47
#